data_AF-A0A530Z251-F1
#
_entry.id   AF-A0A530Z251-F1
#
_cell.length_a   1.000
_cell.length_b   1.000
_cell.length_c   1.000
_cell.angle_alpha   90.00
_cell.angle_beta   90.00
_cell.angle_gamma   90.00
#
_symmetry.space_group_name_H-M   'P 1'
#
loop_
_entity.id
_entity.type
_entity.pdbx_description
1 polymer ?
#
loop_
_entity_poly.entity_id
_entity_poly.type
_entity_poly.pdbx_seq_one_letter_code
_entity_poly.pdbx_strand_id
1 'polypeptide(L)'
;EDHADLRRLATPEMVSYLSEELADNAKNGIRNEVSNVSLLEADIAESWREDDRDYATAALRYESLDVMRDRASGKIVAGEADRPTETTELWTFTRQNGGDWKLAAIQQP
;
A
#
# COMPACT_ATOMS: atom_id res chain seq x y z
N GLU A 1 7.90 4.52 -11.19
CA GLU A 1 7.59 3.56 -10.10
C GLU A 1 8.55 2.37 -10.17
N ASP A 2 8.84 1.72 -9.03
CA ASP A 2 9.76 0.57 -8.97
C ASP A 2 9.01 -0.77 -8.93
N HIS A 3 8.75 -1.33 -10.11
CA HIS A 3 8.06 -2.62 -10.23
C HIS A 3 8.92 -3.81 -9.77
N ALA A 4 10.25 -3.67 -9.72
CA ALA A 4 11.13 -4.75 -9.28
C ALA A 4 11.02 -4.93 -7.76
N ASP A 5 11.03 -3.82 -7.02
CA ASP A 5 10.84 -3.83 -5.57
C ASP A 5 9.42 -4.29 -5.18
N LEU A 6 8.39 -3.85 -5.91
CA LEU A 6 7.00 -4.32 -5.69
C LEU A 6 6.89 -5.84 -5.80
N ARG A 7 7.53 -6.47 -6.80
CA ARG A 7 7.52 -7.94 -6.98
C ARG A 7 8.21 -8.70 -5.85
N ARG A 8 9.15 -8.07 -5.15
CA ARG A 8 9.82 -8.65 -4.00
C ARG A 8 8.92 -8.61 -2.76
N LEU A 9 8.15 -7.53 -2.59
CA LEU A 9 7.39 -7.22 -1.38
C LEU A 9 5.93 -7.68 -1.40
N ALA A 10 5.35 -7.94 -2.57
CA ALA A 10 3.94 -8.29 -2.73
C ALA A 10 3.74 -9.59 -3.51
N THR A 11 2.57 -10.22 -3.34
CA THR A 11 2.15 -11.35 -4.18
C THR A 11 1.92 -10.90 -5.63
N PRO A 12 1.99 -11.81 -6.62
CA PRO A 12 1.73 -11.45 -8.03
C PRO A 12 0.39 -10.75 -8.26
N GLU A 13 -0.63 -11.14 -7.50
CA GLU A 13 -1.96 -10.56 -7.55
C GLU A 13 -1.93 -9.11 -7.07
N MET A 14 -1.29 -8.84 -5.92
CA MET A 14 -1.19 -7.47 -5.40
C MET A 14 -0.27 -6.58 -6.24
N VAL A 15 0.78 -7.12 -6.85
CA VAL A 15 1.58 -6.39 -7.84
C VAL A 15 0.70 -5.96 -9.02
N SER A 16 -0.18 -6.85 -9.50
CA SER A 16 -1.07 -6.56 -10.62
C SER A 16 -2.09 -5.48 -10.26
N TYR A 17 -2.73 -5.60 -9.09
CA TYR A 17 -3.64 -4.59 -8.54
C TYR A 17 -2.97 -3.21 -8.45
N LEU A 18 -1.82 -3.10 -7.78
CA LEU A 18 -1.12 -1.83 -7.60
C LEU A 18 -0.62 -1.27 -8.94
N SER A 19 -0.19 -2.14 -9.87
CA SER A 19 0.24 -1.70 -11.20
C SER A 19 -0.91 -1.14 -12.04
N GLU A 20 -2.12 -1.69 -11.87
CA GLU A 20 -3.34 -1.16 -12.52
C GLU A 20 -3.67 0.23 -12.00
N GLU A 21 -3.68 0.45 -10.68
CA GLU A 21 -3.93 1.79 -10.10
C GLU A 21 -2.90 2.84 -10.57
N LEU A 22 -1.62 2.46 -10.64
CA LEU A 22 -0.57 3.33 -11.16
C LEU A 22 -0.77 3.65 -12.65
N ALA A 23 -1.18 2.66 -13.45
CA ALA A 23 -1.45 2.81 -14.87
C ALA A 23 -2.69 3.71 -15.11
N ASP A 24 -3.74 3.56 -14.32
CA ASP A 24 -4.95 4.39 -14.40
C ASP A 24 -4.64 5.84 -14.03
N ASN A 25 -3.87 6.06 -12.98
CA ASN A 25 -3.37 7.39 -12.64
C ASN A 25 -2.56 7.99 -13.81
N ALA A 26 -1.63 7.23 -14.38
CA ALA A 26 -0.83 7.68 -15.53
C ALA A 26 -1.69 8.01 -16.76
N LYS A 27 -2.71 7.21 -17.05
CA LYS A 27 -3.67 7.44 -18.15
C LYS A 27 -4.47 8.73 -17.95
N ASN A 28 -4.81 9.05 -16.70
CA ASN A 28 -5.48 10.28 -16.33
C ASN A 28 -4.53 11.49 -16.22
N GLY A 29 -3.24 11.32 -16.53
CA GLY A 29 -2.25 12.40 -16.47
C GLY A 29 -1.86 12.81 -15.04
N ILE A 30 -2.23 12.01 -14.04
CA ILE A 30 -2.00 12.29 -12.62
C ILE A 30 -1.07 11.25 -12.00
N ARG A 31 -0.46 11.58 -10.88
CA ARG A 31 0.27 10.63 -10.04
C ARG A 31 -0.13 10.84 -8.58
N ASN A 32 -0.26 9.74 -7.87
CA ASN A 32 -0.37 9.77 -6.42
C ASN A 32 1.02 9.95 -5.80
N GLU A 33 1.12 10.77 -4.77
CA GLU A 33 2.35 11.05 -4.05
C GLU A 33 2.06 11.03 -2.55
N VAL A 34 2.44 9.92 -1.90
CA VAL A 34 2.36 9.75 -0.45
C VAL A 34 3.73 10.05 0.16
N SER A 35 3.75 10.92 1.18
CA SER A 35 4.97 11.33 1.87
C SER A 35 4.71 11.57 3.36
N ASN A 36 5.79 11.78 4.13
CA ASN A 36 5.73 12.02 5.58
C ASN A 36 4.88 11.00 6.34
N VAL A 37 5.02 9.72 5.98
CA VAL A 37 4.30 8.63 6.63
C VAL A 37 4.81 8.46 8.06
N SER A 38 3.90 8.50 9.03
CA SER A 38 4.17 8.25 10.44
C SER A 38 3.22 7.20 10.97
N LEU A 39 3.76 6.08 11.45
CA LEU A 39 2.98 5.00 12.05
C LEU A 39 2.52 5.44 13.45
N LEU A 40 1.21 5.50 13.66
CA LEU A 40 0.60 5.87 14.93
C LEU A 40 0.35 4.64 15.80
N GLU A 41 -0.15 3.57 15.19
CA GLU A 41 -0.51 2.33 15.87
C GLU A 41 -0.38 1.15 14.90
N ALA A 42 0.09 0.02 15.42
CA ALA A 42 0.12 -1.25 14.70
C ALA A 42 -0.15 -2.40 15.67
N ASP A 43 -1.09 -3.25 15.31
CA ASP A 43 -1.39 -4.47 16.06
C ASP A 43 -1.65 -5.66 15.12
N ILE A 44 -1.36 -6.88 15.58
CA ILE A 44 -1.68 -8.09 14.82
C ILE A 44 -3.13 -8.47 15.10
N ALA A 45 -4.00 -8.20 14.13
CA ALA A 45 -5.43 -8.48 14.23
C ALA A 45 -5.73 -9.98 14.09
N GLU A 46 -5.01 -10.68 13.23
CA GLU A 46 -5.19 -12.11 13.00
C GLU A 46 -3.90 -12.77 12.53
N SER A 47 -3.71 -14.04 12.89
CA SER A 47 -2.68 -14.90 12.28
C SER A 47 -3.19 -16.32 12.16
N TRP A 48 -2.99 -16.94 11.01
CA TRP A 48 -3.42 -18.31 10.75
C TRP A 48 -2.45 -19.03 9.82
N ARG A 49 -2.65 -20.34 9.67
CA ARG A 49 -1.92 -21.19 8.74
C ARG A 49 -2.92 -21.95 7.87
N GLU A 50 -2.65 -21.97 6.58
CA GLU A 50 -3.37 -22.79 5.60
C GLU A 50 -2.33 -23.58 4.81
N ASP A 51 -2.40 -24.91 4.89
CA ASP A 51 -1.42 -25.84 4.32
C ASP A 51 0.04 -25.47 4.65
N ASP A 52 0.81 -25.06 3.64
CA ASP A 52 2.22 -24.71 3.74
C ASP A 52 2.47 -23.19 3.81
N ARG A 53 1.40 -22.41 4.03
CA ARG A 53 1.42 -20.95 4.11
C ARG A 53 1.02 -20.44 5.48
N ASP A 54 1.82 -19.52 5.99
CA ASP A 54 1.44 -18.67 7.12
C ASP A 54 0.82 -17.38 6.60
N TYR A 55 -0.17 -16.88 7.32
CA TYR A 55 -0.83 -15.60 7.08
C TYR A 55 -0.86 -14.78 8.36
N ALA A 56 -0.76 -13.47 8.21
CA ALA A 56 -0.93 -12.52 9.30
C ALA A 56 -1.57 -11.24 8.77
N THR A 57 -2.58 -10.74 9.47
CA THR A 57 -3.19 -9.44 9.19
C THR A 57 -2.81 -8.46 10.28
N ALA A 58 -2.21 -7.34 9.89
CA ALA A 58 -1.90 -6.22 10.78
C ALA A 58 -2.93 -5.12 10.59
N ALA A 59 -3.50 -4.60 11.68
CA ALA A 59 -4.24 -3.36 11.69
C ALA A 59 -3.27 -2.20 11.88
N LEU A 60 -3.18 -1.34 10.87
CA LEU A 60 -2.25 -0.22 10.81
C LEU A 60 -3.05 1.08 10.86
N ARG A 61 -2.64 1.98 11.74
CA ARG A 61 -3.11 3.36 11.78
C ARG A 61 -1.92 4.26 11.60
N TYR A 62 -1.93 5.07 10.56
CA TYR A 62 -0.82 5.95 10.22
C TYR A 62 -1.36 7.28 9.72
N GLU A 63 -0.52 8.31 9.82
CA GLU A 63 -0.77 9.59 9.14
C GLU A 63 0.19 9.75 7.98
N SER A 64 -0.27 10.40 6.92
CA SER A 64 0.56 10.72 5.76
C SER A 64 0.07 11.97 5.06
N LEU A 65 0.97 12.64 4.34
CA LEU A 65 0.59 13.61 3.31
C LEU A 65 0.32 12.86 2.03
N ASP A 66 -0.92 12.88 1.57
CA ASP A 66 -1.35 12.23 0.33
C ASP A 66 -1.91 13.29 -0.63
N VAL A 67 -1.26 13.41 -1.80
CA VAL A 67 -1.68 14.33 -2.85
C VAL A 67 -1.68 13.67 -4.22
N MET A 68 -2.69 14.02 -5.01
CA MET A 68 -2.68 13.78 -6.45
C MET A 68 -2.03 14.97 -7.14
N ARG A 69 -1.03 14.72 -7.98
CA ARG A 69 -0.36 15.75 -8.80
C ARG A 69 -0.58 15.53 -10.28
N ASP A 70 -0.79 16.61 -11.00
CA ASP A 70 -0.69 16.62 -12.45
C ASP A 70 0.76 16.30 -12.87
N ARG A 71 0.96 15.32 -13.74
CA ARG A 71 2.30 14.83 -14.11
C ARG A 71 3.09 15.85 -14.93
N ALA A 72 2.42 16.68 -15.72
CA ALA A 72 3.09 17.63 -16.62
C ALA A 72 3.58 18.88 -15.87
N SER A 73 2.75 19.41 -14.97
CA SER A 73 2.98 20.68 -14.27
C SER A 73 3.45 20.52 -12.82
N GLY A 74 3.26 19.34 -12.21
CA GLY A 74 3.56 19.08 -10.80
C GLY A 74 2.58 19.71 -9.82
N LYS A 75 1.54 20.39 -10.31
CA LYS A 75 0.52 21.03 -9.48
C LYS A 75 -0.32 19.98 -8.75
N ILE A 76 -0.67 20.28 -7.52
CA ILE A 76 -1.63 19.48 -6.74
C ILE A 76 -3.00 19.67 -7.40
N VAL A 77 -3.65 18.56 -7.70
CA VAL A 77 -5.02 18.52 -8.26
C VAL A 77 -6.03 17.97 -7.25
N ALA A 78 -5.58 17.22 -6.24
CA ALA A 78 -6.37 16.79 -5.09
C ALA A 78 -5.46 16.50 -3.87
N GLY A 79 -6.03 16.56 -2.66
CA GLY A 79 -5.31 16.36 -1.39
C GLY A 79 -4.71 17.64 -0.80
N GLU A 80 -4.14 17.52 0.39
CA GLU A 80 -3.53 18.62 1.15
C GLU A 80 -2.03 18.30 1.41
N ALA A 81 -1.12 19.13 0.90
CA ALA A 81 0.32 18.87 1.00
C ALA A 81 0.96 19.34 2.31
N ASP A 82 0.20 20.01 3.19
CA ASP A 82 0.66 20.54 4.47
C ASP A 82 -0.15 20.01 5.66
N ARG A 83 -1.16 19.17 5.40
CA ARG A 83 -2.01 18.58 6.42
C ARG A 83 -2.00 17.06 6.31
N PRO A 84 -1.32 16.35 7.23
CA PRO A 84 -1.39 14.90 7.30
C PRO A 84 -2.83 14.45 7.54
N THR A 85 -3.22 13.40 6.83
CA THR A 85 -4.49 12.71 7.03
C THR A 85 -4.22 11.36 7.68
N GLU A 86 -5.03 11.01 8.68
CA GLU A 86 -4.98 9.71 9.32
C GLU A 86 -5.75 8.67 8.47
N THR A 87 -5.10 7.52 8.27
CA THR A 87 -5.63 6.38 7.53
C THR A 87 -5.54 5.14 8.40
N THR A 88 -6.59 4.30 8.37
CA THR A 88 -6.60 2.98 9.00
C THR A 88 -6.73 1.92 7.92
N GLU A 89 -5.85 0.92 7.93
CA GLU A 89 -5.83 -0.17 6.95
C GLU A 89 -5.52 -1.52 7.61
N LEU A 90 -6.13 -2.58 7.09
CA LEU A 90 -5.78 -3.96 7.39
C LEU A 90 -4.89 -4.48 6.27
N TRP A 91 -3.66 -4.86 6.62
CA TRP A 91 -2.68 -5.39 5.67
C TRP A 91 -2.47 -6.87 5.95
N THR A 92 -2.86 -7.72 5.01
CA THR A 92 -2.65 -9.17 5.11
C THR A 92 -1.37 -9.54 4.39
N PHE A 93 -0.51 -10.28 5.07
CA PHE A 93 0.73 -10.82 4.55
C PHE A 93 0.68 -12.35 4.51
N THR A 94 1.41 -12.96 3.57
CA THR A 94 1.61 -14.40 3.48
C THR A 94 3.09 -14.74 3.32
N ARG A 95 3.51 -15.89 3.87
CA ARG A 95 4.79 -16.53 3.53
C ARG A 95 4.59 -18.02 3.37
N GLN A 96 5.38 -18.64 2.49
CA GLN A 96 5.34 -20.08 2.25
C GLN A 96 6.57 -20.73 2.89
N ASN A 97 6.37 -21.82 3.65
CA ASN A 97 7.44 -22.62 4.26
C ASN A 97 8.51 -21.79 5.01
N GLY A 98 8.08 -20.74 5.72
CA GLY A 98 8.98 -19.87 6.50
C GLY A 98 9.86 -18.91 5.68
N GLY A 99 9.58 -18.75 4.38
CA GLY A 99 10.23 -17.76 3.53
C GLY A 99 9.83 -16.31 3.84
N ASP A 100 10.10 -15.41 2.91
CA ASP A 100 9.81 -13.98 3.08
C ASP A 100 8.30 -13.69 3.10
N TRP A 101 7.91 -12.76 3.96
CA TRP A 101 6.56 -12.21 3.99
C TRP A 101 6.30 -11.35 2.77
N LYS A 102 5.13 -11.54 2.16
CA LYS A 102 4.64 -10.78 1.02
C LYS A 102 3.26 -10.23 1.30
N LEU A 103 3.02 -8.98 0.91
CA LEU A 103 1.71 -8.35 0.97
C LEU A 103 0.74 -9.07 0.02
N ALA A 104 -0.37 -9.53 0.58
CA ALA A 104 -1.40 -10.30 -0.12
C ALA A 104 -2.74 -9.57 -0.21
N ALA A 105 -3.02 -8.63 0.70
CA ALA A 105 -4.21 -7.77 0.63
C ALA A 105 -4.02 -6.47 1.42
N ILE A 106 -4.70 -5.42 0.98
CA ILE A 106 -4.92 -4.17 1.72
C ILE A 106 -6.44 -3.95 1.77
N GLN A 107 -6.96 -3.58 2.93
CA GLN A 107 -8.38 -3.27 3.12
C GLN A 107 -8.52 -2.03 4.00
N GLN A 108 -9.45 -1.15 3.66
CA GLN A 108 -9.87 -0.03 4.52
C GLN A 108 -11.17 -0.45 5.23
N PRO A 109 -11.22 -0.41 6.57
CA PRO A 109 -12.42 -0.76 7.34
C PRO A 109 -13.55 0.27 7.22
#